data_AF-A0A847ASC8-F1
#
_entry.id   AF-A0A847ASC8-F1
#
_cell.length_a   1.000
_cell.length_b   1.000
_cell.length_c   1.000
_cell.angle_alpha   90.00
_cell.angle_beta   90.00
_cell.angle_gamma   90.00
#
_symmetry.space_group_name_H-M   'P 1'
#
loop_
_entity.id
_entity.type
_entity.pdbx_description
1 polymer ?
#
loop_
_entity_poly.entity_id
_entity_poly.type
_entity_poly.pdbx_seq_one_letter_code
_entity_poly.pdbx_strand_id
1 'polypeptide(L)'
;KTPLYFADEDNVLGIISVADIVKPTSQAAIKEFEAMGIEVVMLTGDNKKTAEAIRKQLGISRAIAEVLPQDKEREIRNIQEQGKKVAMIGDGINDAPALARADVGIAIGAGTDVAIESADIVLIRSDLLDAVTAVQLSKATIKNIKQNLFWAFIYNTVGIPLAAGVFFSILGWKLNPMFAGAAMSLSSVSVVSNALRLKFFKPKRLSTDAIVNYDKTVEDNENIAIEKDNKENIFIIENEENKENNQNICLIEDTESIEEKGDDEMKKILKVEGMTCGHCKAAVEKALKAVDGVENAVVDLEKKSADVTLNKEVRDEVLKNAVIDAGYEVVE
;
A
#
# COMPACT_ATOMS: atom_id res chain seq x y z
N LYS A 1 -7.54 24.71 9.61
CA LYS A 1 -8.97 24.45 9.41
C LYS A 1 -9.51 25.48 8.41
N THR A 2 -10.34 25.06 7.48
CA THR A 2 -11.02 25.87 6.47
C THR A 2 -12.45 26.13 6.96
N PRO A 3 -12.82 27.39 7.27
CA PRO A 3 -14.17 27.70 7.70
C PRO A 3 -15.13 27.77 6.50
N LEU A 4 -16.24 27.04 6.60
CA LEU A 4 -17.36 27.05 5.66
C LEU A 4 -18.53 27.75 6.34
N TYR A 5 -18.98 28.87 5.77
CA TYR A 5 -20.14 29.61 6.26
C TYR A 5 -21.40 29.02 5.63
N PHE A 6 -22.41 28.75 6.45
CA PHE A 6 -23.75 28.35 6.00
C PHE A 6 -24.73 29.46 6.35
N ALA A 7 -25.55 29.84 5.37
CA ALA A 7 -26.51 30.93 5.47
C ALA A 7 -27.83 30.53 4.79
N ASP A 8 -28.94 31.08 5.27
CA ASP A 8 -30.21 31.13 4.53
C ASP A 8 -30.26 32.42 3.69
N GLU A 9 -31.43 32.76 3.12
CA GLU A 9 -31.61 33.93 2.26
C GLU A 9 -31.24 35.26 2.95
N ASP A 10 -31.43 35.35 4.26
CA ASP A 10 -31.33 36.62 4.99
C ASP A 10 -30.28 36.61 6.12
N ASN A 11 -29.81 35.44 6.58
CA ASN A 11 -28.99 35.28 7.77
C ASN A 11 -27.90 34.20 7.62
N VAL A 12 -26.73 34.45 8.22
CA VAL A 12 -25.71 33.40 8.42
C VAL A 12 -26.14 32.50 9.57
N LEU A 13 -26.43 31.23 9.25
CA LEU A 13 -26.88 30.21 10.19
C LEU A 13 -25.75 29.64 11.06
N GLY A 14 -24.51 29.60 10.53
CA GLY A 14 -23.37 29.09 11.29
C GLY A 14 -22.10 28.89 10.47
N ILE A 15 -21.09 28.31 11.12
CA ILE A 15 -19.78 28.02 10.54
C ILE A 15 -19.40 26.57 10.84
N ILE A 16 -19.08 25.80 9.81
CA ILE A 16 -18.47 24.47 9.93
C ILE A 16 -17.00 24.57 9.53
N SER A 17 -16.08 24.10 10.36
CA SER A 17 -14.65 24.13 10.07
C SER A 17 -14.12 22.76 9.69
N VAL A 18 -13.70 22.58 8.44
CA VAL A 18 -13.10 21.32 7.96
C VAL A 18 -11.58 21.42 8.10
N ALA A 19 -10.91 20.33 8.43
CA ALA A 19 -9.45 20.30 8.50
C ALA A 19 -8.95 18.99 7.90
N ASP A 20 -7.92 19.08 7.07
CA ASP A 20 -7.15 17.90 6.74
C ASP A 20 -6.30 17.52 7.95
N ILE A 21 -6.47 16.29 8.44
CA ILE A 21 -5.85 15.81 9.67
C ILE A 21 -4.59 15.07 9.28
N VAL A 22 -3.45 15.51 9.81
CA VAL A 22 -2.21 14.77 9.60
C VAL A 22 -2.29 13.40 10.26
N LYS A 23 -1.84 12.36 9.54
CA LYS A 23 -1.82 11.00 10.06
C LYS A 23 -0.93 10.90 11.30
N PRO A 24 -1.32 10.12 12.33
CA PRO A 24 -0.55 10.00 13.57
C PRO A 24 0.90 9.55 13.35
N THR A 25 1.14 8.71 12.35
CA THR A 25 2.46 8.15 12.03
C THR A 25 3.38 9.11 11.27
N SER A 26 2.85 10.19 10.70
CA SER A 26 3.62 11.13 9.86
C SER A 26 4.79 11.76 10.62
N GLN A 27 4.56 12.21 11.86
CA GLN A 27 5.62 12.84 12.65
C GLN A 27 6.74 11.85 12.99
N ALA A 28 6.39 10.60 13.29
CA ALA A 28 7.37 9.54 13.55
C ALA A 28 8.21 9.25 12.29
N ALA A 29 7.55 9.12 11.13
CA ALA A 29 8.23 8.87 9.86
C ALA A 29 9.22 9.98 9.51
N ILE A 30 8.84 11.25 9.68
CA ILE A 30 9.70 12.42 9.43
C ILE A 30 10.96 12.35 10.32
N LYS A 31 10.79 12.09 11.63
CA LYS A 31 11.92 11.95 12.56
C LYS A 31 12.87 10.81 12.16
N GLU A 32 12.34 9.70 11.65
CA GLU A 32 13.16 8.58 11.19
C GLU A 32 13.93 8.90 9.90
N PHE A 33 13.33 9.64 8.97
CA PHE A 33 14.05 10.16 7.81
C PHE A 33 15.18 11.11 8.22
N GLU A 34 14.91 12.05 9.12
CA GLU A 34 15.92 13.00 9.60
C GLU A 34 17.06 12.30 10.35
N ALA A 35 16.75 11.30 11.18
CA ALA A 35 17.76 10.49 11.87
C ALA A 35 18.61 9.63 10.90
N MET A 36 18.09 9.35 9.71
CA MET A 36 18.82 8.73 8.61
C MET A 36 19.68 9.72 7.81
N GLY A 37 19.70 11.00 8.20
CA GLY A 37 20.39 12.09 7.50
C GLY A 37 19.69 12.53 6.22
N ILE A 38 18.39 12.28 6.09
CA ILE A 38 17.58 12.65 4.92
C ILE A 38 16.82 13.92 5.26
N GLU A 39 17.01 14.97 4.46
CA GLU A 39 16.25 16.22 4.57
C GLU A 39 14.82 16.00 4.04
N VAL A 40 13.83 16.32 4.87
CA VAL A 40 12.41 16.20 4.49
C VAL A 40 11.88 17.58 4.10
N VAL A 41 11.35 17.68 2.88
CA VAL A 41 10.70 18.88 2.34
C VAL A 41 9.24 18.58 2.02
N MET A 42 8.33 19.39 2.52
CA MET A 42 6.90 19.28 2.20
C MET A 42 6.53 20.14 0.98
N LEU A 43 5.84 19.56 0.01
CA LEU A 43 5.23 20.28 -1.11
C LEU A 43 3.71 20.26 -0.93
N THR A 44 3.05 21.42 -0.93
CA THR A 44 1.58 21.51 -0.82
C THR A 44 1.00 22.60 -1.72
N GLY A 45 -0.21 22.37 -2.22
CA GLY A 45 -1.03 23.37 -2.91
C GLY A 45 -1.72 24.33 -1.95
N ASP A 46 -1.73 24.04 -0.65
CA ASP A 46 -2.32 24.90 0.37
C ASP A 46 -1.60 26.25 0.49
N ASN A 47 -2.30 27.21 1.09
CA ASN A 47 -1.72 28.52 1.39
C ASN A 47 -0.55 28.43 2.39
N LYS A 48 0.30 29.46 2.39
CA LYS A 48 1.48 29.54 3.25
C LYS A 48 1.19 29.41 4.75
N LYS A 49 0.05 29.92 5.24
CA LYS A 49 -0.29 29.88 6.66
C LYS A 49 -0.58 28.43 7.10
N THR A 50 -1.35 27.69 6.32
CA THR A 50 -1.67 26.28 6.57
C THR A 50 -0.40 25.43 6.48
N ALA A 51 0.39 25.61 5.42
CA ALA A 51 1.63 24.87 5.23
C ALA A 51 2.62 25.08 6.38
N GLU A 52 2.78 26.32 6.85
CA GLU A 52 3.68 26.64 7.96
C GLU A 52 3.19 26.08 9.30
N ALA A 53 1.86 26.04 9.52
CA ALA A 53 1.28 25.41 10.70
C ALA A 53 1.57 23.89 10.72
N ILE A 54 1.35 23.20 9.60
CA ILE A 54 1.64 21.77 9.45
C ILE A 54 3.15 21.51 9.59
N ARG A 55 4.00 22.34 8.95
CA ARG A 55 5.46 22.25 9.07
C ARG A 55 5.91 22.28 10.52
N LYS A 56 5.41 23.24 11.31
CA LYS A 56 5.73 23.37 12.74
C LYS A 56 5.19 22.20 13.57
N GLN A 57 3.95 21.77 13.31
CA GLN A 57 3.34 20.64 14.00
C GLN A 57 4.14 19.34 13.82
N LEU A 58 4.64 19.11 12.59
CA LEU A 58 5.36 17.89 12.24
C LEU A 58 6.88 17.99 12.41
N GLY A 59 7.41 19.19 12.66
CA GLY A 59 8.84 19.42 12.79
C GLY A 59 9.60 19.31 11.46
N ILE A 60 8.95 19.60 10.33
CA ILE A 60 9.57 19.46 9.00
C ILE A 60 10.57 20.58 8.76
N SER A 61 11.74 20.24 8.21
CA SER A 61 12.80 21.21 7.92
C SER A 61 12.34 22.37 7.02
N ARG A 62 11.64 22.07 5.92
CA ARG A 62 11.22 23.04 4.90
C ARG A 62 9.84 22.69 4.33
N ALA A 63 9.00 23.69 4.11
CA ALA A 63 7.74 23.56 3.39
C ALA A 63 7.67 24.56 2.23
N ILE A 64 7.15 24.11 1.09
CA ILE A 64 6.86 24.92 -0.09
C ILE A 64 5.36 24.84 -0.32
N ALA A 65 4.71 26.00 -0.25
CA ALA A 65 3.26 26.16 -0.31
C ALA A 65 2.84 26.78 -1.63
N GLU A 66 1.54 26.75 -1.93
CA GLU A 66 0.94 27.34 -3.14
C GLU A 66 1.50 26.73 -4.43
N VAL A 67 1.85 25.43 -4.40
CA VAL A 67 2.45 24.71 -5.53
C VAL A 67 1.37 24.02 -6.35
N LEU A 68 1.23 24.39 -7.62
CA LEU A 68 0.36 23.67 -8.57
C LEU A 68 0.99 22.32 -8.96
N PRO A 69 0.21 21.33 -9.43
CA PRO A 69 0.76 20.02 -9.84
C PRO A 69 1.93 20.12 -10.83
N GLN A 70 1.86 21.04 -11.78
CA GLN A 70 2.92 21.30 -12.77
C GLN A 70 4.18 21.93 -12.16
N ASP A 71 4.01 22.73 -11.10
CA ASP A 71 5.13 23.39 -10.42
C ASP A 71 5.88 22.43 -9.48
N LYS A 72 5.25 21.35 -9.01
CA LYS A 72 5.91 20.32 -8.18
C LYS A 72 7.13 19.74 -8.90
N GLU A 73 7.00 19.47 -10.20
CA GLU A 73 8.10 19.01 -11.04
C GLU A 73 9.28 20.00 -11.06
N ARG A 74 8.99 21.30 -11.20
CA ARG A 74 10.00 22.36 -11.21
C ARG A 74 10.72 22.45 -9.88
N GLU A 75 10.00 22.35 -8.76
CA GLU A 75 10.61 22.37 -7.44
C GLU A 75 11.55 21.17 -7.20
N ILE A 76 11.18 19.97 -7.66
CA ILE A 76 12.05 18.80 -7.58
C ILE A 76 13.31 19.03 -8.41
N ARG A 77 13.17 19.55 -9.64
CA ARG A 77 14.31 19.88 -10.51
C ARG A 77 15.24 20.89 -9.84
N ASN A 78 14.70 21.96 -9.26
CA ASN A 78 15.49 22.97 -8.54
C ASN A 78 16.30 22.36 -7.38
N ILE A 79 15.76 21.35 -6.69
CA ILE A 79 16.47 20.63 -5.62
C ILE A 79 17.54 19.69 -6.21
N GLN A 80 17.24 19.01 -7.32
CA GLN A 80 18.20 18.15 -8.02
C GLN A 80 19.38 18.94 -8.59
N GLU A 81 19.16 20.16 -9.11
CA GLU A 81 20.19 21.06 -9.62
C GLU A 81 21.18 21.52 -8.53
N GLN A 82 20.78 21.45 -7.25
CA GLN A 82 21.69 21.67 -6.11
C GLN A 82 22.59 20.45 -5.82
N GLY A 83 22.54 19.42 -6.66
CA GLY A 83 23.32 18.18 -6.51
C GLY A 83 22.73 17.18 -5.52
N LYS A 84 21.50 17.39 -5.05
CA LYS A 84 20.80 16.47 -4.14
C LYS A 84 20.11 15.36 -4.94
N LYS A 85 20.05 14.17 -4.34
CA LYS A 85 19.20 13.07 -4.83
C LYS A 85 17.84 13.16 -4.17
N VAL A 86 16.79 13.20 -4.98
CA VAL A 86 15.43 13.48 -4.52
C VAL A 86 14.57 12.25 -4.64
N ALA A 87 13.97 11.83 -3.52
CA ALA A 87 12.85 10.90 -3.54
C ALA A 87 11.56 11.69 -3.33
N MET A 88 10.56 11.47 -4.18
CA MET A 88 9.23 12.06 -4.00
C MET A 88 8.26 11.02 -3.46
N ILE A 89 7.45 11.42 -2.48
CA ILE A 89 6.39 10.60 -1.90
C ILE A 89 5.05 11.29 -2.18
N GLY A 90 4.12 10.60 -2.83
CA GLY A 90 2.81 11.17 -3.22
C GLY A 90 1.72 10.12 -3.38
N ASP A 91 0.50 10.55 -3.72
CA ASP A 91 -0.66 9.67 -3.93
C ASP A 91 -0.67 8.95 -5.29
N GLY A 92 0.19 9.39 -6.22
CA GLY A 92 0.30 8.82 -7.57
C GLY A 92 -0.78 9.26 -8.55
N ILE A 93 -1.82 9.99 -8.10
CA ILE A 93 -2.89 10.49 -8.98
C ILE A 93 -2.58 11.92 -9.43
N ASN A 94 -2.37 12.82 -8.47
CA ASN A 94 -2.10 14.24 -8.75
C ASN A 94 -0.60 14.52 -8.89
N ASP A 95 0.22 13.59 -8.41
CA ASP A 95 1.66 13.73 -8.26
C ASP A 95 2.47 12.96 -9.30
N ALA A 96 1.81 12.29 -10.25
CA ALA A 96 2.46 11.45 -11.26
C ALA A 96 3.62 12.14 -12.02
N PRO A 97 3.48 13.37 -12.57
CA PRO A 97 4.58 14.05 -13.24
C PRO A 97 5.78 14.33 -12.32
N ALA A 98 5.50 14.59 -11.06
CA ALA A 98 6.50 14.93 -10.06
C ALA A 98 7.20 13.66 -9.53
N LEU A 99 6.47 12.55 -9.36
CA LEU A 99 7.01 11.21 -9.06
C LEU A 99 7.98 10.75 -10.14
N ALA A 100 7.59 10.87 -11.42
CA ALA A 100 8.43 10.50 -12.55
C ALA A 100 9.69 11.39 -12.72
N ARG A 101 9.67 12.62 -12.19
CA ARG A 101 10.83 13.54 -12.23
C ARG A 101 11.85 13.23 -11.13
N ALA A 102 11.41 12.70 -10.00
CA ALA A 102 12.28 12.37 -8.88
C ALA A 102 13.33 11.32 -9.27
N ASP A 103 14.43 11.24 -8.52
CA ASP A 103 15.38 10.13 -8.70
C ASP A 103 14.78 8.80 -8.25
N VAL A 104 13.83 8.86 -7.30
CA VAL A 104 12.99 7.73 -6.87
C VAL A 104 11.58 8.25 -6.59
N GLY A 105 10.59 7.78 -7.34
CA GLY A 105 9.17 8.03 -7.08
C GLY A 105 8.58 6.96 -6.16
N ILE A 106 7.91 7.37 -5.08
CA ILE A 106 7.23 6.49 -4.12
C ILE A 106 5.74 6.87 -4.06
N ALA A 107 4.87 6.01 -4.55
CA ALA A 107 3.43 6.17 -4.41
C ALA A 107 2.94 5.55 -3.09
N ILE A 108 1.98 6.21 -2.43
CA ILE A 108 1.34 5.75 -1.20
C ILE A 108 -0.15 5.47 -1.44
N GLY A 109 -0.59 4.30 -0.98
CA GLY A 109 -1.95 3.85 -1.13
C GLY A 109 -2.12 3.02 -2.40
N ALA A 110 -2.79 1.87 -2.26
CA ALA A 110 -3.07 1.00 -3.39
C ALA A 110 -4.04 1.67 -4.39
N GLY A 111 -3.87 1.36 -5.67
CA GLY A 111 -5.05 1.15 -6.51
C GLY A 111 -5.36 2.18 -7.60
N THR A 112 -4.38 2.92 -8.13
CA THR A 112 -4.57 3.54 -9.44
C THR A 112 -3.48 3.12 -10.41
N ASP A 113 -3.86 2.78 -11.65
CA ASP A 113 -2.92 2.40 -12.70
C ASP A 113 -1.88 3.51 -12.96
N VAL A 114 -2.29 4.76 -12.80
CA VAL A 114 -1.44 5.95 -12.92
C VAL A 114 -0.29 5.92 -11.90
N ALA A 115 -0.57 5.54 -10.64
CA ALA A 115 0.45 5.45 -9.60
C ALA A 115 1.47 4.32 -9.88
N ILE A 116 1.00 3.19 -10.41
CA ILE A 116 1.84 2.03 -10.76
C ILE A 116 2.77 2.36 -11.93
N GLU A 117 2.29 3.12 -12.92
CA GLU A 117 3.09 3.50 -14.08
C GLU A 117 4.07 4.64 -13.77
N SER A 118 3.72 5.51 -12.82
CA SER A 118 4.49 6.75 -12.56
C SER A 118 5.52 6.66 -11.43
N ALA A 119 5.50 5.61 -10.61
CA ALA A 119 6.38 5.47 -9.44
C ALA A 119 7.26 4.21 -9.49
N ASP A 120 8.48 4.33 -8.97
CA ASP A 120 9.43 3.19 -8.85
C ASP A 120 9.05 2.23 -7.72
N ILE A 121 8.37 2.75 -6.69
CA ILE A 121 7.94 2.01 -5.50
C ILE A 121 6.48 2.35 -5.22
N VAL A 122 5.64 1.32 -5.10
CA VAL A 122 4.22 1.48 -4.71
C VAL A 122 4.01 0.85 -3.34
N LEU A 123 3.59 1.67 -2.38
CA LEU A 123 3.26 1.22 -1.04
C LEU A 123 1.77 0.88 -0.97
N ILE A 124 1.49 -0.38 -0.67
CA ILE A 124 0.12 -0.91 -0.60
C ILE A 124 -0.67 -0.20 0.50
N ARG A 125 -0.04 0.04 1.66
CA ARG A 125 -0.67 0.71 2.80
C ARG A 125 -0.51 2.21 2.67
N SER A 126 -1.49 2.93 3.18
CA SER A 126 -1.48 4.40 3.20
C SER A 126 -0.70 4.97 4.39
N ASP A 127 0.52 4.50 4.65
CA ASP A 127 1.38 4.92 5.77
C ASP A 127 2.81 5.31 5.32
N LEU A 128 3.29 6.45 5.80
CA LEU A 128 4.64 6.96 5.56
C LEU A 128 5.74 6.11 6.22
N LEU A 129 5.42 5.34 7.28
CA LEU A 129 6.38 4.43 7.91
C LEU A 129 6.84 3.29 6.99
N ASP A 130 6.03 2.93 6.00
CA ASP A 130 6.42 1.93 5.01
C ASP A 130 7.46 2.50 4.04
N ALA A 131 7.38 3.79 3.71
CA ALA A 131 8.42 4.48 2.94
C ALA A 131 9.75 4.50 3.70
N VAL A 132 9.70 4.76 5.01
CA VAL A 132 10.89 4.68 5.87
C VAL A 132 11.48 3.26 5.85
N THR A 133 10.63 2.25 5.99
CA THR A 133 11.03 0.84 5.96
C THR A 133 11.68 0.47 4.63
N ALA A 134 11.12 0.92 3.51
CA ALA A 134 11.69 0.72 2.17
C ALA A 134 13.09 1.32 2.04
N VAL A 135 13.31 2.54 2.54
CA VAL A 135 14.63 3.18 2.53
C VAL A 135 15.63 2.45 3.43
N GLN A 136 15.20 2.01 4.61
CA GLN A 136 16.07 1.23 5.51
C GLN A 136 16.44 -0.13 4.91
N LEU A 137 15.47 -0.81 4.29
CA LEU A 137 15.69 -2.08 3.58
C LEU A 137 16.69 -1.88 2.44
N SER A 138 16.50 -0.85 1.61
CA SER A 138 17.43 -0.51 0.52
C SER A 138 18.87 -0.32 1.03
N LYS A 139 19.07 0.45 2.12
CA LYS A 139 20.39 0.63 2.74
C LYS A 139 20.98 -0.70 3.25
N ALA A 140 20.16 -1.57 3.84
CA ALA A 140 20.59 -2.89 4.31
C ALA A 140 20.98 -3.82 3.15
N THR A 141 20.21 -3.80 2.06
CA THR A 141 20.49 -4.55 0.83
C THR A 141 21.79 -4.10 0.19
N ILE A 142 22.02 -2.79 0.02
CA ILE A 142 23.27 -2.26 -0.52
C ILE A 142 24.47 -2.62 0.36
N LYS A 143 24.31 -2.62 1.70
CA LYS A 143 25.36 -3.09 2.61
C LYS A 143 25.68 -4.57 2.36
N ASN A 144 24.66 -5.41 2.19
CA ASN A 144 24.83 -6.83 1.88
C ASN A 144 25.56 -7.04 0.54
N ILE A 145 25.15 -6.32 -0.50
CA ILE A 145 25.78 -6.37 -1.84
C ILE A 145 27.26 -5.98 -1.75
N LYS A 146 27.60 -4.90 -1.04
CA LYS A 146 28.99 -4.48 -0.85
C LYS A 146 29.83 -5.54 -0.14
N GLN A 147 29.26 -6.22 0.86
CA GLN A 147 29.93 -7.34 1.55
C GLN A 147 30.17 -8.52 0.60
N ASN A 148 29.16 -8.89 -0.20
CA ASN A 148 29.28 -9.99 -1.15
C ASN A 148 30.33 -9.70 -2.23
N LEU A 149 30.34 -8.48 -2.78
CA LEU A 149 31.35 -8.05 -3.73
C LEU A 149 32.74 -8.03 -3.10
N PHE A 150 32.88 -7.55 -1.86
CA PHE A 150 34.15 -7.57 -1.15
C PHE A 150 34.73 -8.99 -1.04
N TRP A 151 33.91 -9.96 -0.64
CA TRP A 151 34.35 -11.37 -0.58
C TRP A 151 34.72 -11.90 -1.96
N ALA A 152 33.88 -11.67 -2.97
CA ALA A 152 34.16 -12.10 -4.35
C ALA A 152 35.50 -11.54 -4.88
N PHE A 153 35.78 -10.26 -4.64
CA PHE A 153 37.03 -9.65 -5.05
C PHE A 153 38.23 -10.15 -4.25
N ILE A 154 38.12 -10.41 -2.95
CA ILE A 154 39.22 -10.96 -2.14
C ILE A 154 39.70 -12.30 -2.69
N TYR A 155 38.78 -13.24 -2.96
CA TYR A 155 39.16 -14.55 -3.46
C TYR A 155 39.88 -14.46 -4.81
N ASN A 156 39.40 -13.60 -5.71
CA ASN A 156 40.03 -13.39 -7.01
C ASN A 156 41.37 -12.66 -6.89
N THR A 157 41.46 -11.65 -6.03
CA THR A 157 42.69 -10.87 -5.81
C THR A 157 43.81 -11.72 -5.22
N VAL A 158 43.49 -12.70 -4.37
CA VAL A 158 44.47 -13.66 -3.82
C VAL A 158 44.74 -14.79 -4.82
N GLY A 159 43.69 -15.28 -5.50
CA GLY A 159 43.77 -16.41 -6.41
C GLY A 159 44.60 -16.13 -7.67
N ILE A 160 44.49 -14.93 -8.26
CA ILE A 160 45.17 -14.57 -9.51
C ILE A 160 46.71 -14.56 -9.34
N PRO A 161 47.32 -13.87 -8.36
CA PRO A 161 48.77 -13.91 -8.15
C PRO A 161 49.28 -15.31 -7.79
N LEU A 162 48.49 -16.10 -7.06
CA LEU A 162 48.83 -17.48 -6.71
C LEU A 162 48.81 -18.40 -7.93
N ALA A 163 47.85 -18.22 -8.85
CA ALA A 163 47.80 -18.91 -10.14
C ALA A 163 48.91 -18.46 -11.10
N ALA A 164 49.23 -17.15 -11.11
CA ALA A 164 50.30 -16.56 -11.92
C ALA A 164 51.71 -16.96 -11.46
N GLY A 165 51.84 -17.67 -10.33
CA GLY A 165 53.12 -18.18 -9.84
C GLY A 165 53.98 -17.15 -9.11
N VAL A 166 53.42 -16.02 -8.68
CA VAL A 166 54.15 -14.98 -7.92
C VAL A 166 54.77 -15.56 -6.64
N PHE A 167 54.05 -16.47 -5.98
CA PHE A 167 54.52 -17.14 -4.75
C PHE A 167 55.35 -18.40 -5.01
N PHE A 168 55.54 -18.80 -6.27
CA PHE A 168 56.27 -20.01 -6.61
C PHE A 168 57.76 -19.91 -6.28
N SER A 169 58.38 -18.75 -6.53
CA SER A 169 59.81 -18.54 -6.26
C SER A 169 60.18 -18.47 -4.77
N ILE A 170 59.23 -18.17 -3.87
CA ILE A 170 59.49 -17.99 -2.43
C ILE A 170 59.00 -19.20 -1.63
N LEU A 171 57.85 -19.79 -1.99
CA LEU A 171 57.18 -20.83 -1.20
C LEU A 171 56.96 -22.15 -1.98
N GLY A 172 57.29 -22.20 -3.28
CA GLY A 172 57.03 -23.37 -4.13
C GLY A 172 55.54 -23.64 -4.36
N TRP A 173 54.65 -22.72 -3.97
CA TRP A 173 53.20 -22.92 -4.06
C TRP A 173 52.72 -22.79 -5.50
N LYS A 174 52.05 -23.85 -5.98
CA LYS A 174 51.25 -23.84 -7.21
C LYS A 174 49.79 -24.01 -6.83
N LEU A 175 48.91 -23.21 -7.43
CA LEU A 175 47.48 -23.37 -7.24
C LEU A 175 47.02 -24.67 -7.92
N ASN A 176 46.67 -25.69 -7.13
CA ASN A 176 46.05 -26.91 -7.66
C ASN A 176 44.58 -26.59 -8.01
N PRO A 177 44.11 -26.93 -9.23
CA PRO A 177 42.72 -26.74 -9.65
C PRO A 177 41.66 -27.26 -8.66
N MET A 178 41.97 -28.31 -7.90
CA MET A 178 41.08 -28.84 -6.86
C MET A 178 40.83 -27.83 -5.73
N PHE A 179 41.87 -27.14 -5.25
CA PHE A 179 41.72 -26.09 -4.23
C PHE A 179 41.03 -24.84 -4.79
N ALA A 180 41.27 -24.51 -6.06
CA ALA A 180 40.55 -23.44 -6.74
C ALA A 180 39.04 -23.72 -6.81
N GLY A 181 38.66 -24.95 -7.19
CA GLY A 181 37.26 -25.40 -7.20
C GLY A 181 36.63 -25.43 -5.81
N ALA A 182 37.36 -25.89 -4.79
CA ALA A 182 36.89 -25.86 -3.40
C ALA A 182 36.67 -24.42 -2.90
N ALA A 183 37.61 -23.51 -3.17
CA ALA A 183 37.48 -22.10 -2.82
C ALA A 183 36.30 -21.42 -3.54
N MET A 184 36.08 -21.75 -4.81
CA MET A 184 34.93 -21.25 -5.57
C MET A 184 33.61 -21.69 -4.95
N SER A 185 33.46 -22.98 -4.62
CA SER A 185 32.27 -23.50 -3.95
C SER A 185 32.05 -22.90 -2.56
N LEU A 186 33.12 -22.75 -1.76
CA LEU A 186 33.05 -22.16 -0.43
C LEU A 186 32.68 -20.66 -0.48
N SER A 187 33.15 -19.95 -1.51
CA SER A 187 32.79 -18.55 -1.74
C SER A 187 31.30 -18.38 -2.03
N SER A 188 30.71 -19.25 -2.85
CA SER A 188 29.27 -19.23 -3.11
C SER A 188 28.46 -19.48 -1.84
N VAL A 189 28.86 -20.46 -1.02
CA VAL A 189 28.18 -20.76 0.25
C VAL A 189 28.24 -19.58 1.22
N SER A 190 29.41 -18.94 1.37
CA SER A 190 29.57 -17.78 2.26
C SER A 190 28.79 -16.56 1.77
N VAL A 191 28.80 -16.27 0.47
CA VAL A 191 28.04 -15.17 -0.13
C VAL A 191 26.53 -15.39 0.00
N VAL A 192 26.03 -16.59 -0.32
CA VAL A 192 24.60 -16.92 -0.20
C VAL A 192 24.16 -16.87 1.26
N SER A 193 24.96 -17.41 2.18
CA SER A 193 24.67 -17.36 3.62
C SER A 193 24.63 -15.91 4.13
N ASN A 194 25.53 -15.05 3.66
CA ASN A 194 25.51 -13.63 3.99
C ASN A 194 24.27 -12.94 3.40
N ALA A 195 23.90 -13.24 2.15
CA ALA A 195 22.68 -12.71 1.54
C ALA A 195 21.41 -13.10 2.31
N LEU A 196 21.30 -14.35 2.75
CA LEU A 196 20.17 -14.86 3.53
C LEU A 196 19.99 -14.16 4.87
N ARG A 197 21.02 -13.50 5.42
CA ARG A 197 20.89 -12.66 6.62
C ARG A 197 19.86 -11.55 6.44
N LEU A 198 19.64 -11.07 5.22
CA LEU A 198 18.63 -10.04 4.94
C LEU A 198 17.20 -10.53 5.17
N LYS A 199 16.95 -11.85 5.16
CA LYS A 199 15.63 -12.44 5.51
C LYS A 199 15.19 -12.11 6.95
N PHE A 200 16.16 -11.87 7.84
CA PHE A 200 15.91 -11.51 9.24
C PHE A 200 16.00 -10.00 9.48
N PHE A 201 15.92 -9.20 8.41
CA PHE A 201 15.88 -7.75 8.52
C PHE A 201 14.67 -7.32 9.35
N LYS A 202 14.90 -6.43 10.32
CA LYS A 202 13.86 -5.73 11.07
C LYS A 202 14.11 -4.24 10.96
N PRO A 203 13.11 -3.42 10.62
CA PRO A 203 13.27 -1.98 10.55
C PRO A 203 13.62 -1.43 11.93
N LYS A 204 14.55 -0.47 11.97
CA LYS A 204 14.91 0.25 13.18
C LYS A 204 13.94 1.41 13.33
N ARG A 205 13.02 1.32 14.29
CA ARG A 205 12.07 2.38 14.60
C ARG A 205 12.51 3.18 15.82
N LEU A 206 12.38 4.51 15.78
CA LEU A 206 12.82 5.41 16.86
C LEU A 206 11.75 5.63 17.92
N SER A 207 10.48 5.48 17.58
CA SER A 207 9.35 5.63 18.50
C SER A 207 8.70 4.29 18.79
N THR A 208 8.83 3.79 20.02
CA THR A 208 8.12 2.59 20.48
C THR A 208 6.61 2.83 20.55
N ASP A 209 6.17 4.06 20.83
CA ASP A 209 4.75 4.40 21.04
C ASP A 209 3.90 4.30 19.76
N ALA A 210 4.49 4.60 18.59
CA ALA A 210 3.80 4.44 17.30
C ALA A 210 3.67 2.96 16.89
N ILE A 211 4.59 2.10 17.33
CA ILE A 211 4.60 0.66 17.01
C ILE A 211 3.45 -0.04 17.72
N VAL A 212 3.20 0.30 19.00
CA VAL A 212 2.13 -0.33 19.81
C VAL A 212 0.75 -0.04 19.23
N ASN A 213 0.52 1.15 18.68
CA ASN A 213 -0.74 1.48 18.01
C ASN A 213 -0.79 0.98 16.56
N TYR A 214 0.34 0.96 15.83
CA TYR A 214 0.38 0.47 14.46
C TYR A 214 0.17 -1.05 14.36
N ASP A 215 0.90 -1.86 15.14
CA ASP A 215 0.74 -3.32 15.12
C ASP A 215 -0.67 -3.73 15.57
N LYS A 216 -1.25 -3.04 16.57
CA LYS A 216 -2.66 -3.22 16.95
C LYS A 216 -3.63 -2.88 15.84
N THR A 217 -3.48 -1.74 15.15
CA THR A 217 -4.39 -1.40 14.03
C THR A 217 -4.28 -2.37 12.85
N VAL A 218 -3.17 -3.09 12.69
CA VAL A 218 -3.03 -4.11 11.64
C VAL A 218 -3.65 -5.44 12.10
N GLU A 219 -3.43 -5.85 13.36
CA GLU A 219 -4.10 -7.02 13.95
C GLU A 219 -5.62 -6.84 14.07
N ASP A 220 -6.10 -5.63 14.38
CA ASP A 220 -7.52 -5.30 14.49
C ASP A 220 -8.21 -5.27 13.11
N ASN A 221 -7.47 -4.96 12.03
CA ASN A 221 -8.00 -4.98 10.66
C ASN A 221 -7.99 -6.39 10.02
N GLU A 222 -7.18 -7.33 10.53
CA GLU A 222 -7.21 -8.74 10.08
C GLU A 222 -8.26 -9.59 10.83
N ASN A 223 -8.80 -9.11 11.96
CA ASN A 223 -9.75 -9.86 12.81
C ASN A 223 -11.23 -9.43 12.69
N ILE A 224 -11.62 -8.65 11.69
CA ILE A 224 -13.06 -8.42 11.42
C ILE A 224 -13.61 -9.60 10.60
N ALA A 225 -13.77 -10.75 11.27
CA ALA A 225 -14.56 -11.86 10.77
C ALA A 225 -15.28 -12.58 11.92
N ILE A 226 -16.57 -12.27 12.04
CA ILE A 226 -17.67 -13.14 12.47
C ILE A 226 -17.61 -13.64 13.93
N GLU A 227 -18.30 -12.92 14.82
CA GLU A 227 -19.12 -13.55 15.86
C GLU A 227 -20.58 -13.14 15.64
N LYS A 228 -21.37 -14.09 15.12
CA LYS A 228 -22.82 -14.08 15.29
C LYS A 228 -23.10 -14.65 16.67
N ASP A 229 -23.68 -13.86 17.55
CA ASP A 229 -24.63 -14.45 18.48
C ASP A 229 -25.79 -13.51 18.85
N ASN A 230 -26.95 -14.14 18.95
CA ASN A 230 -28.25 -13.52 19.05
C ASN A 230 -28.44 -12.83 20.41
N LYS A 231 -28.67 -11.51 20.40
CA LYS A 231 -29.78 -10.81 21.07
C LYS A 231 -29.52 -9.31 21.13
N GLU A 232 -30.61 -8.58 20.93
CA GLU A 232 -30.80 -7.15 21.13
C GLU A 232 -30.07 -6.59 22.36
N ASN A 233 -29.11 -5.69 22.13
CA ASN A 233 -28.85 -4.45 22.88
C ASN A 233 -27.50 -3.89 22.45
N ILE A 234 -27.52 -2.76 21.74
CA ILE A 234 -26.33 -1.94 21.44
C ILE A 234 -25.91 -1.27 22.75
N PHE A 235 -24.76 -1.69 23.31
CA PHE A 235 -24.07 -0.93 24.34
C PHE A 235 -23.26 0.19 23.68
N ILE A 236 -23.61 1.42 24.04
CA ILE A 236 -22.83 2.63 23.76
C ILE A 236 -21.62 2.60 24.71
N ILE A 237 -20.39 2.62 24.19
CA ILE A 237 -19.22 2.98 25.00
C ILE A 237 -19.22 4.49 25.11
N GLU A 238 -19.78 4.99 26.21
CA GLU A 238 -19.58 6.36 26.69
C GLU A 238 -18.13 6.48 27.17
N ASN A 239 -17.35 7.39 26.57
CA ASN A 239 -16.19 7.94 27.27
C ASN A 239 -16.69 9.10 28.13
N GLU A 240 -16.61 8.93 29.45
CA GLU A 240 -16.90 9.92 30.48
C GLU A 240 -15.92 11.11 30.39
N GLU A 241 -16.12 12.03 29.45
CA GLU A 241 -15.52 13.37 29.48
C GLU A 241 -16.21 14.29 28.46
N ASN A 242 -17.49 14.61 28.67
CA ASN A 242 -18.15 15.87 28.27
C ASN A 242 -19.66 15.85 28.64
N LYS A 243 -19.96 15.74 29.94
CA LYS A 243 -21.24 16.20 30.49
C LYS A 243 -21.15 17.72 30.70
N GLU A 244 -21.29 18.48 29.62
CA GLU A 244 -21.73 19.89 29.62
C GLU A 244 -21.67 20.40 28.17
N ASN A 245 -22.68 20.03 27.37
CA ASN A 245 -23.41 20.98 26.50
C ASN A 245 -24.46 20.24 25.68
N ASN A 246 -25.70 20.61 25.98
CA ASN A 246 -26.95 19.97 25.61
C ASN A 246 -27.31 20.28 24.14
N GLN A 247 -27.05 19.38 23.19
CA GLN A 247 -27.61 19.49 21.83
C GLN A 247 -28.03 18.13 21.25
N ASN A 248 -29.34 17.98 21.07
CA ASN A 248 -30.03 16.85 20.46
C ASN A 248 -29.68 16.73 18.96
N ILE A 249 -29.51 15.50 18.47
CA ILE A 249 -29.54 15.20 17.03
C ILE A 249 -30.73 14.28 16.74
N CYS A 250 -31.56 14.74 15.80
CA CYS A 250 -32.82 14.14 15.40
C CYS A 250 -32.58 13.05 14.33
N LEU A 251 -33.23 11.91 14.51
CA LEU A 251 -33.32 10.79 13.57
C LEU A 251 -34.42 11.07 12.54
N ILE A 252 -34.23 10.62 11.30
CA ILE A 252 -35.34 10.37 10.37
C ILE A 252 -35.26 8.89 9.97
N GLU A 253 -36.26 8.14 10.41
CA GLU A 253 -36.65 6.82 9.92
C GLU A 253 -37.50 7.00 8.65
N ASP A 254 -37.41 6.05 7.72
CA ASP A 254 -38.55 5.74 6.83
C ASP A 254 -38.64 4.22 6.68
N THR A 255 -39.78 3.68 7.12
CA THR A 255 -40.21 2.27 7.04
C THR A 255 -41.28 2.11 5.96
N GLU A 256 -41.24 1.01 5.20
CA GLU A 256 -42.39 0.31 4.58
C GLU A 256 -41.85 -0.88 3.75
N SER A 257 -42.53 -2.00 3.47
CA SER A 257 -43.46 -2.92 4.14
C SER A 257 -43.43 -4.22 3.31
N ILE A 258 -43.67 -5.38 3.93
CA ILE A 258 -43.56 -6.73 3.33
C ILE A 258 -44.86 -7.15 2.61
N GLU A 259 -44.75 -7.79 1.44
CA GLU A 259 -45.75 -8.75 0.92
C GLU A 259 -45.07 -10.03 0.38
N GLU A 260 -45.55 -11.20 0.81
CA GLU A 260 -45.18 -12.54 0.32
C GLU A 260 -46.25 -13.07 -0.67
N LYS A 261 -45.83 -13.71 -1.78
CA LYS A 261 -46.40 -14.98 -2.32
C LYS A 261 -45.81 -15.40 -3.70
N GLY A 262 -45.41 -16.67 -3.80
CA GLY A 262 -45.46 -17.46 -5.06
C GLY A 262 -44.18 -18.23 -5.41
N ASP A 263 -44.20 -19.56 -5.22
CA ASP A 263 -43.20 -20.51 -5.70
C ASP A 263 -43.11 -20.49 -7.24
N ASP A 264 -42.12 -19.78 -7.78
CA ASP A 264 -41.59 -19.99 -9.13
C ASP A 264 -40.06 -20.03 -8.98
N GLU A 265 -39.43 -21.16 -9.32
CA GLU A 265 -37.97 -21.26 -9.39
C GLU A 265 -37.45 -20.20 -10.38
N MET A 266 -36.97 -19.07 -9.85
CA MET A 266 -36.46 -17.95 -10.64
C MET A 266 -35.13 -18.35 -11.30
N LYS A 267 -35.20 -18.67 -12.58
CA LYS A 267 -34.02 -19.00 -13.41
C LYS A 267 -33.60 -17.78 -14.22
N LYS A 268 -32.35 -17.35 -14.04
CA LYS A 268 -31.72 -16.26 -14.80
C LYS A 268 -30.55 -16.81 -15.63
N ILE A 269 -30.42 -16.30 -16.85
CA ILE A 269 -29.35 -16.70 -17.77
C ILE A 269 -28.44 -15.50 -17.99
N LEU A 270 -27.14 -15.67 -17.73
CA LEU A 270 -26.11 -14.65 -17.93
C LEU A 270 -25.17 -15.09 -19.05
N LYS A 271 -24.84 -14.22 -20.01
CA LYS A 271 -23.80 -14.53 -21.00
C LYS A 271 -22.45 -14.09 -20.45
N VAL A 272 -21.48 -14.99 -20.42
CA VAL A 272 -20.16 -14.76 -19.81
C VAL A 272 -19.08 -15.01 -20.84
N GLU A 273 -18.25 -14.00 -21.10
CA GLU A 273 -17.11 -14.06 -22.01
C GLU A 273 -15.77 -14.20 -21.23
N GLY A 274 -14.74 -14.69 -21.92
CA GLY A 274 -13.41 -14.91 -21.34
C GLY A 274 -13.14 -16.32 -20.78
N MET A 275 -14.14 -17.22 -20.77
CA MET A 275 -13.94 -18.61 -20.35
C MET A 275 -13.34 -19.46 -21.47
N THR A 276 -12.15 -20.02 -21.27
CA THR A 276 -11.42 -20.81 -22.29
C THR A 276 -11.22 -22.28 -21.92
N CYS A 277 -11.49 -22.67 -20.67
CA CYS A 277 -11.33 -24.06 -20.24
C CYS A 277 -12.28 -24.44 -19.07
N GLY A 278 -12.33 -25.72 -18.73
CA GLY A 278 -13.13 -26.24 -17.61
C GLY A 278 -12.76 -25.67 -16.24
N HIS A 279 -11.55 -25.14 -16.06
CA HIS A 279 -11.17 -24.47 -14.82
C HIS A 279 -11.79 -23.06 -14.71
N CYS A 280 -11.90 -22.35 -15.84
CA CYS A 280 -12.62 -21.08 -15.91
C CYS A 280 -14.10 -21.25 -15.60
N LYS A 281 -14.72 -22.32 -16.14
CA LYS A 281 -16.09 -22.72 -15.82
C LYS A 281 -16.31 -22.88 -14.31
N ALA A 282 -15.43 -23.64 -13.65
CA ALA A 282 -15.55 -23.90 -12.22
C ALA A 282 -15.35 -22.63 -11.35
N ALA A 283 -14.50 -21.71 -11.79
CA ALA A 283 -14.30 -20.43 -11.11
C ALA A 283 -15.57 -19.55 -11.15
N VAL A 284 -16.22 -19.46 -12.32
CA VAL A 284 -17.47 -18.70 -12.49
C VAL A 284 -18.63 -19.35 -11.74
N GLU A 285 -18.77 -20.68 -11.79
CA GLU A 285 -19.80 -21.39 -11.01
C GLU A 285 -19.64 -21.19 -9.50
N LYS A 286 -18.39 -21.20 -9.01
CA LYS A 286 -18.09 -20.98 -7.59
C LYS A 286 -18.40 -19.54 -7.17
N ALA A 287 -18.08 -18.57 -8.01
CA ALA A 287 -18.36 -17.16 -7.74
C ALA A 287 -19.87 -16.89 -7.68
N LEU A 288 -20.63 -17.43 -8.64
CA LEU A 288 -22.09 -17.28 -8.67
C LEU A 288 -22.77 -17.98 -7.49
N LYS A 289 -22.30 -19.16 -7.07
CA LYS A 289 -22.83 -19.87 -5.87
C LYS A 289 -22.48 -19.20 -4.55
N ALA A 290 -21.50 -18.30 -4.52
CA ALA A 290 -21.12 -17.56 -3.33
C ALA A 290 -22.02 -16.34 -3.06
N VAL A 291 -22.88 -15.97 -4.02
CA VAL A 291 -23.82 -14.86 -3.89
C VAL A 291 -25.02 -15.31 -3.04
N ASP A 292 -25.32 -14.57 -1.97
CA ASP A 292 -26.48 -14.84 -1.10
C ASP A 292 -27.79 -14.64 -1.90
N GLY A 293 -28.58 -15.71 -2.01
CA GLY A 293 -29.77 -15.77 -2.87
C GLY A 293 -29.66 -16.70 -4.08
N VAL A 294 -28.46 -17.23 -4.39
CA VAL A 294 -28.25 -18.22 -5.45
C VAL A 294 -28.28 -19.63 -4.88
N GLU A 295 -29.20 -20.46 -5.35
CA GLU A 295 -29.29 -21.87 -4.96
C GLU A 295 -28.35 -22.76 -5.78
N ASN A 296 -28.30 -22.52 -7.10
CA ASN A 296 -27.43 -23.26 -7.99
C ASN A 296 -27.00 -22.41 -9.19
N ALA A 297 -25.80 -22.66 -9.70
CA ALA A 297 -25.28 -22.04 -10.90
C ALA A 297 -24.55 -23.10 -11.73
N VAL A 298 -24.91 -23.20 -13.01
CA VAL A 298 -24.35 -24.15 -13.97
C VAL A 298 -23.89 -23.38 -15.20
N VAL A 299 -22.65 -23.59 -15.63
CA VAL A 299 -22.03 -22.85 -16.73
C VAL A 299 -21.83 -23.76 -17.95
N ASP A 300 -22.27 -23.31 -19.11
CA ASP A 300 -22.15 -23.99 -20.40
C ASP A 300 -21.09 -23.28 -21.26
N LEU A 301 -19.96 -23.97 -21.51
CA LEU A 301 -18.83 -23.43 -22.27
C LEU A 301 -19.11 -23.34 -23.77
N GLU A 302 -20.00 -24.19 -24.31
CA GLU A 302 -20.33 -24.17 -25.74
C GLU A 302 -21.24 -22.99 -26.06
N LYS A 303 -22.14 -22.65 -25.12
CA LYS A 303 -23.09 -21.53 -25.26
C LYS A 303 -22.60 -20.21 -24.69
N LYS A 304 -21.44 -20.22 -24.01
CA LYS A 304 -20.90 -19.07 -23.26
C LYS A 304 -21.93 -18.47 -22.29
N SER A 305 -22.68 -19.32 -21.61
CA SER A 305 -23.77 -18.90 -20.71
C SER A 305 -23.69 -19.54 -19.34
N ALA A 306 -24.18 -18.84 -18.32
CA ALA A 306 -24.33 -19.30 -16.95
C ALA A 306 -25.82 -19.28 -16.58
N ASP A 307 -26.38 -20.46 -16.32
CA ASP A 307 -27.74 -20.65 -15.83
C ASP A 307 -27.73 -20.62 -14.31
N VAL A 308 -28.43 -19.63 -13.73
CA VAL A 308 -28.48 -19.38 -12.29
C VAL A 308 -29.90 -19.59 -11.78
N THR A 309 -30.06 -20.52 -10.83
CA THR A 309 -31.31 -20.73 -10.08
C THR A 309 -31.23 -19.97 -8.78
N LEU A 310 -32.20 -19.10 -8.54
CA LEU A 310 -32.27 -18.23 -7.36
C LEU A 310 -33.33 -18.74 -6.38
N ASN A 311 -33.02 -18.70 -5.09
CA ASN A 311 -33.99 -18.94 -4.01
C ASN A 311 -34.55 -17.64 -3.40
N LYS A 312 -33.97 -16.49 -3.76
CA LYS A 312 -34.39 -15.14 -3.37
C LYS A 312 -34.20 -14.18 -4.55
N GLU A 313 -34.95 -13.09 -4.59
CA GLU A 313 -34.80 -12.10 -5.67
C GLU A 313 -33.46 -11.35 -5.54
N VAL A 314 -32.51 -11.68 -6.42
CA VAL A 314 -31.19 -11.04 -6.49
C VAL A 314 -31.16 -10.08 -7.67
N ARG A 315 -30.71 -8.84 -7.43
CA ARG A 315 -30.49 -7.82 -8.47
C ARG A 315 -29.41 -8.28 -9.45
N ASP A 316 -29.66 -8.08 -10.74
CA ASP A 316 -28.77 -8.54 -11.82
C ASP A 316 -27.35 -7.94 -11.71
N GLU A 317 -27.24 -6.73 -11.15
CA GLU A 317 -25.97 -6.06 -10.87
C GLU A 317 -25.08 -6.86 -9.90
N VAL A 318 -25.68 -7.54 -8.92
CA VAL A 318 -24.94 -8.33 -7.93
C VAL A 318 -24.36 -9.60 -8.57
N LEU A 319 -25.13 -10.22 -9.47
CA LEU A 319 -24.68 -11.39 -10.23
C LEU A 319 -23.60 -11.01 -11.25
N LYS A 320 -23.75 -9.85 -11.92
CA LYS A 320 -22.73 -9.31 -12.83
C LYS A 320 -21.42 -9.02 -12.08
N ASN A 321 -21.50 -8.36 -10.93
CA ASN A 321 -20.32 -8.04 -10.12
C ASN A 321 -19.60 -9.30 -9.65
N ALA A 322 -20.33 -10.35 -9.24
CA ALA A 322 -19.71 -11.61 -8.83
C ALA A 322 -18.90 -12.28 -9.96
N VAL A 323 -19.33 -12.13 -11.22
CA VAL A 323 -18.61 -12.67 -12.38
C VAL A 323 -17.40 -11.78 -12.75
N ILE A 324 -17.55 -10.45 -12.63
CA ILE A 324 -16.45 -9.49 -12.83
C ILE A 324 -15.36 -9.67 -11.78
N ASP A 325 -15.73 -9.86 -10.51
CA ASP A 325 -14.82 -10.14 -9.40
C ASP A 325 -14.08 -11.47 -9.59
N ALA A 326 -14.68 -12.42 -10.31
CA ALA A 326 -14.04 -13.67 -10.71
C ALA A 326 -13.09 -13.51 -11.90
N GLY A 327 -13.02 -12.32 -12.51
CA GLY A 327 -12.14 -11.97 -13.63
C GLY A 327 -12.73 -12.22 -15.01
N TYR A 328 -14.06 -12.27 -15.15
CA TYR A 328 -14.75 -12.54 -16.42
C TYR A 328 -15.76 -11.44 -16.76
N GLU A 329 -16.02 -11.25 -18.06
CA GLU A 329 -16.92 -10.19 -18.53
C GLU A 329 -18.34 -10.75 -18.76
N VAL A 330 -19.36 -9.99 -18.35
CA VAL A 330 -20.78 -10.33 -18.59
C VAL A 330 -21.34 -9.44 -19.69
N VAL A 331 -21.89 -10.05 -20.73
CA VAL A 331 -22.51 -9.36 -21.88
C VAL A 331 -24.03 -9.56 -21.81
N GLU A 332 -24.81 -8.54 -22.16
CA GLU A 332 -26.28 -8.61 -22.17
C GLU A 332 -26.83 -9.50 -23.32
#